data_AF-A0A1Q7HSE0-F1
#
_entry.id   AF-A0A1Q7HSE0-F1
#
_cell.length_a   1.000
_cell.length_b   1.000
_cell.length_c   1.000
_cell.angle_alpha   90.00
_cell.angle_beta   90.00
_cell.angle_gamma   90.00
#
_symmetry.space_group_name_H-M   'P 1'
#
loop_
_entity.id
_entity.type
_entity.pdbx_description
1 polymer ?
#
loop_
_entity_poly.entity_id
_entity_poly.type
_entity_poly.pdbx_seq_one_letter_code
_entity_poly.pdbx_strand_id
1 'polypeptide(L)'
;MRGSWWGHPKGRLIFRVAGMLADHPDVVVNRLVSRKVTYVHRSLWPALLAVGRGRRPWQTRGLSRLARSILSRVTRQGALRTDRIAGPARRVSGAALELEVRLLVHTEWIHTERGSHARVLESWDRWARRRKAGAGVAAARQAGRSPEALERIVAAMNARCGAEGLLPWQARRR
;
A
#
# COMPACT_ATOMS: atom_id res chain seq x y z
N MET A 1 -20.91 -2.19 -8.45
CA MET A 1 -20.66 -1.49 -9.72
C MET A 1 -19.93 -2.43 -10.67
N ARG A 2 -20.58 -2.86 -11.76
CA ARG A 2 -19.91 -3.57 -12.86
C ARG A 2 -19.56 -2.51 -13.91
N GLY A 3 -18.30 -2.06 -13.93
CA GLY A 3 -17.84 -1.01 -14.85
C GLY A 3 -16.82 -0.05 -14.25
N SER A 4 -16.04 0.62 -15.10
CA SER A 4 -15.07 1.65 -14.73
C SER A 4 -15.79 2.94 -14.36
N TRP A 5 -15.58 3.46 -13.14
CA TRP A 5 -16.18 4.74 -12.73
C TRP A 5 -15.71 5.93 -13.57
N TRP A 6 -14.62 5.77 -14.33
CA TRP A 6 -14.11 6.78 -15.27
C TRP A 6 -15.14 7.16 -16.34
N GLY A 7 -16.03 6.24 -16.74
CA GLY A 7 -17.10 6.51 -17.71
C GLY A 7 -18.40 7.04 -17.09
N HIS A 8 -18.46 7.20 -15.77
CA HIS A 8 -19.66 7.66 -15.09
C HIS A 8 -19.84 9.18 -15.24
N PRO A 9 -21.07 9.72 -15.37
CA PRO A 9 -21.30 11.18 -15.48
C PRO A 9 -20.68 11.99 -14.33
N LYS A 10 -20.60 11.39 -13.14
CA LYS A 10 -19.92 11.97 -11.97
C LYS A 10 -18.42 11.63 -11.87
N GLY A 11 -17.79 11.12 -12.91
CA GLY A 11 -16.39 10.67 -12.90
C GLY A 11 -15.43 11.77 -12.44
N ARG A 12 -15.60 13.00 -12.93
CA ARG A 12 -14.80 14.16 -12.49
C ARG A 12 -14.93 14.44 -10.99
N LEU A 13 -16.15 14.32 -10.44
CA LEU A 13 -16.41 14.49 -9.02
C LEU A 13 -15.77 13.36 -8.20
N ILE A 14 -15.89 12.10 -8.65
CA ILE A 14 -15.27 10.95 -8.02
C ILE A 14 -13.75 11.12 -7.98
N PHE A 15 -13.13 11.55 -9.09
CA PHE A 15 -11.69 11.81 -9.15
C PHE A 15 -11.26 12.90 -8.16
N ARG A 16 -12.00 14.02 -8.11
CA ARG A 16 -11.71 15.13 -7.18
C ARG A 16 -11.77 14.68 -5.73
N VAL A 17 -12.86 14.01 -5.33
CA VAL A 17 -13.04 13.51 -3.96
C VAL A 17 -11.99 12.46 -3.61
N ALA A 18 -11.66 11.57 -4.55
CA ALA A 18 -10.58 10.60 -4.39
C ALA A 18 -9.22 11.27 -4.18
N GLY A 19 -8.91 12.34 -4.92
CA GLY A 19 -7.72 13.16 -4.71
C GLY A 19 -7.70 13.81 -3.32
N MET A 20 -8.78 14.48 -2.91
CA MET A 20 -8.90 15.06 -1.57
C MET A 20 -8.70 14.01 -0.46
N LEU A 21 -9.22 12.80 -0.65
CA LEU A 21 -9.05 11.71 0.29
C LEU A 21 -7.61 11.18 0.31
N ALA A 22 -6.93 11.15 -0.85
CA ALA A 22 -5.52 10.76 -0.95
C ALA A 22 -4.59 11.75 -0.24
N ASP A 23 -4.90 13.04 -0.33
CA ASP A 23 -4.12 14.13 0.26
C ASP A 23 -4.42 14.33 1.76
N HIS A 24 -5.48 13.72 2.28
CA HIS A 24 -5.89 13.88 3.67
C HIS A 24 -4.83 13.32 4.64
N PRO A 25 -4.44 14.05 5.71
CA PRO A 25 -3.38 13.63 6.62
C PRO A 25 -3.68 12.30 7.34
N ASP A 26 -4.94 12.01 7.60
CA ASP A 26 -5.40 10.78 8.27
C ASP A 26 -5.62 9.58 7.35
N VAL A 27 -5.26 9.70 6.07
CA VAL A 27 -5.44 8.65 5.08
C VAL A 27 -4.09 8.22 4.52
N VAL A 28 -3.95 6.91 4.33
CA VAL A 28 -2.88 6.33 3.52
C VAL A 28 -3.49 5.56 2.38
N VAL A 29 -2.93 5.76 1.18
CA VAL A 29 -3.34 5.07 -0.04
C VAL A 29 -2.38 3.90 -0.28
N ASN A 30 -2.93 2.70 -0.46
CA ASN A 30 -2.14 1.51 -0.82
C ASN A 30 -2.98 0.50 -1.62
N ARG A 31 -2.34 -0.48 -2.27
CA ARG A 31 -3.01 -1.61 -2.91
C ARG A 31 -3.22 -2.76 -1.94
N LEU A 32 -4.34 -2.71 -1.22
CA LEU A 32 -4.65 -3.66 -0.16
C LEU A 32 -5.76 -4.65 -0.56
N VAL A 33 -6.99 -4.16 -0.75
CA VAL A 33 -8.15 -5.03 -1.02
C VAL A 33 -8.17 -5.43 -2.49
N SER A 34 -8.02 -6.72 -2.76
CA SER A 34 -7.93 -7.31 -4.11
C SER A 34 -6.91 -6.60 -5.01
N ARG A 35 -5.80 -6.10 -4.41
CA ARG A 35 -4.72 -5.35 -5.08
C ARG A 35 -5.16 -4.03 -5.75
N LYS A 36 -6.36 -3.54 -5.40
CA LYS A 36 -6.91 -2.26 -5.86
C LYS A 36 -6.49 -1.13 -4.93
N VAL A 37 -6.47 0.09 -5.47
CA VAL A 37 -6.28 1.32 -4.69
C VAL A 37 -7.28 1.33 -3.54
N THR A 38 -6.76 1.37 -2.32
CA THR A 38 -7.51 1.30 -1.06
C THR A 38 -7.08 2.48 -0.19
N TYR A 39 -8.05 3.23 0.31
CA TYR A 39 -7.85 4.32 1.25
C TYR A 39 -7.99 3.78 2.67
N VAL A 40 -6.97 3.95 3.50
CA VAL A 40 -6.91 3.40 4.86
C VAL A 40 -6.81 4.55 5.88
N HIS A 41 -7.84 4.68 6.71
CA HIS A 41 -7.90 5.69 7.77
C HIS A 41 -6.90 5.40 8.91
N ARG A 42 -6.46 6.45 9.61
CA ARG A 42 -5.45 6.39 10.69
C ARG A 42 -5.74 5.39 11.81
N SER A 43 -7.01 5.11 12.09
CA SER A 43 -7.41 4.10 13.09
C SER A 43 -6.88 2.70 12.76
N LEU A 44 -6.64 2.41 11.47
CA LEU A 44 -6.16 1.12 10.98
C LEU A 44 -4.66 1.10 10.68
N TRP A 45 -3.97 2.24 10.74
CA TRP A 45 -2.54 2.30 10.45
C TRP A 45 -1.71 1.34 11.29
N PRO A 46 -1.97 1.13 12.59
CA PRO A 46 -1.12 0.22 13.34
C PRO A 46 -1.30 -1.26 12.93
N ALA A 47 -2.50 -1.67 12.49
CA ALA A 47 -2.70 -3.00 11.90
C ALA A 47 -1.99 -3.12 10.54
N LEU A 48 -2.08 -2.08 9.71
CA LEU A 48 -1.35 -2.01 8.44
C LEU A 48 0.18 -2.07 8.65
N LEU A 49 0.70 -1.35 9.64
CA LEU A 49 2.11 -1.33 10.00
C LEU A 49 2.58 -2.69 10.53
N ALA A 50 1.77 -3.38 11.34
CA ALA A 50 2.08 -4.72 11.83
C ALA A 50 2.26 -5.71 10.66
N VAL A 51 1.36 -5.65 9.67
CA VAL A 51 1.48 -6.44 8.44
C VAL A 51 2.69 -6.02 7.60
N GLY A 52 2.87 -4.72 7.37
CA GLY A 52 3.94 -4.21 6.51
C GLY A 52 5.35 -4.50 7.04
N ARG A 53 5.50 -4.52 8.37
CA ARG A 53 6.76 -4.85 9.07
C ARG A 53 7.00 -6.34 9.25
N GLY A 54 5.95 -7.17 9.16
CA GLY A 54 6.01 -8.58 9.57
C GLY A 54 6.89 -9.49 8.70
N ARG A 55 7.23 -9.09 7.46
CA ARG A 55 8.04 -9.88 6.50
C ARG A 55 7.62 -11.35 6.39
N ARG A 56 6.31 -11.62 6.48
CA ARG A 56 5.72 -12.96 6.47
C ARG A 56 6.05 -13.71 5.17
N PRO A 57 6.01 -15.06 5.14
CA PRO A 57 6.34 -15.84 3.95
C PRO A 57 5.58 -15.43 2.68
N TRP A 58 4.31 -15.05 2.79
CA TRP A 58 3.51 -14.59 1.64
C TRP A 58 4.03 -13.27 1.03
N GLN A 59 4.74 -12.44 1.82
CA GLN A 59 5.33 -11.19 1.38
C GLN A 59 6.66 -11.43 0.67
N THR A 60 7.50 -12.33 1.20
CA THR A 60 8.91 -12.45 0.77
C THR A 60 9.16 -13.63 -0.18
N ARG A 61 8.37 -14.71 -0.12
CA ARG A 61 8.55 -15.90 -0.96
C ARG A 61 8.26 -15.57 -2.43
N GLY A 62 9.20 -15.94 -3.30
CA GLY A 62 9.09 -15.74 -4.74
C GLY A 62 9.28 -14.29 -5.19
N LEU A 63 9.96 -13.46 -4.39
CA LEU A 63 10.37 -12.13 -4.85
C LEU A 63 11.38 -12.23 -5.99
N SER A 64 11.13 -11.48 -7.07
CA SER A 64 12.12 -11.32 -8.14
C SER A 64 13.45 -10.79 -7.60
N ARG A 65 14.58 -11.10 -8.27
CA ARG A 65 15.91 -10.63 -7.85
C ARG A 65 15.96 -9.11 -7.75
N LEU A 66 15.31 -8.41 -8.68
CA LEU A 66 15.21 -6.95 -8.66
C LEU A 66 14.38 -6.46 -7.47
N ALA A 67 13.21 -7.05 -7.21
CA ALA A 67 12.40 -6.67 -6.04
C ALA A 67 13.14 -6.88 -4.71
N ARG A 68 13.89 -7.99 -4.57
CA ARG A 68 14.74 -8.20 -3.38
C ARG A 68 15.82 -7.13 -3.23
N SER A 69 16.49 -6.78 -4.32
CA SER A 69 17.52 -5.72 -4.32
C SER A 69 16.93 -4.36 -3.94
N ILE A 70 15.80 -3.99 -4.53
CA ILE A 70 15.07 -2.75 -4.22
C ILE A 70 14.63 -2.74 -2.77
N LEU A 71 14.05 -3.84 -2.27
CA LEU A 71 13.61 -3.95 -0.87
C LEU A 71 14.76 -3.76 0.12
N SER A 72 15.91 -4.38 -0.15
CA SER A 72 17.12 -4.23 0.67
C SER A 72 17.58 -2.76 0.70
N ARG A 73 17.63 -2.11 -0.46
CA ARG A 73 18.00 -0.69 -0.57
C ARG A 73 17.00 0.23 0.15
N VAL A 74 15.68 0.04 -0.02
CA VAL A 74 14.65 0.82 0.69
C VAL A 74 14.73 0.61 2.20
N THR A 75 15.01 -0.62 2.64
CA THR A 75 15.16 -0.92 4.07
C THR A 75 16.34 -0.17 4.68
N ARG A 76 17.47 -0.09 3.96
CA ARG A 76 18.68 0.62 4.41
C ARG A 76 18.56 2.15 4.31
N GLN A 77 18.01 2.66 3.21
CA GLN A 77 17.99 4.10 2.90
C GLN A 77 16.69 4.80 3.32
N GLY A 78 15.67 4.03 3.72
CA GLY A 78 14.35 4.52 4.08
C GLY A 78 13.45 4.85 2.89
N ALA A 79 14.00 5.33 1.76
CA ALA A 79 13.24 5.54 0.54
C ALA A 79 14.09 5.48 -0.74
N LEU A 80 13.44 5.21 -1.87
CA LEU A 80 14.02 5.23 -3.21
C LEU A 80 13.02 5.81 -4.21
N ARG A 81 13.50 6.49 -5.25
CA ARG A 81 12.68 6.84 -6.41
C ARG A 81 12.96 5.89 -7.57
N THR A 82 11.92 5.42 -8.25
CA THR A 82 12.06 4.42 -9.33
C THR A 82 12.82 4.93 -10.55
N ASP A 83 12.75 6.22 -10.85
CA ASP A 83 13.52 6.87 -11.93
C ASP A 83 15.03 6.90 -11.67
N ARG A 84 15.44 6.73 -10.41
CA ARG A 84 16.86 6.69 -9.98
C ARG A 84 17.39 5.26 -9.82
N ILE A 85 16.64 4.26 -10.30
CA ILE A 85 17.06 2.86 -10.27
C ILE A 85 17.51 2.46 -11.67
N ALA A 86 18.77 2.03 -11.80
CA ALA A 86 19.31 1.57 -13.06
C ALA A 86 18.53 0.37 -13.63
N GLY A 87 18.32 0.38 -14.94
CA GLY A 87 17.67 -0.69 -15.69
C GLY A 87 16.38 -0.27 -16.39
N PRO A 88 15.74 -1.18 -17.14
CA PRO A 88 14.55 -0.86 -17.92
C PRO A 88 13.38 -0.42 -17.03
N ALA A 89 12.77 0.74 -17.33
CA ALA A 89 11.69 1.33 -16.55
C ALA A 89 10.52 0.35 -16.29
N ARG A 90 10.17 -0.48 -17.28
CA ARG A 90 9.14 -1.53 -17.14
C ARG A 90 9.50 -2.57 -16.08
N ARG A 91 10.76 -3.01 -16.03
CA ARG A 91 11.23 -3.99 -15.03
C ARG A 91 11.25 -3.38 -13.63
N VAL A 92 11.73 -2.14 -13.49
CA VAL A 92 11.72 -1.41 -12.22
C VAL A 92 10.28 -1.19 -11.72
N SER A 93 9.38 -0.78 -12.61
CA SER A 93 7.96 -0.57 -12.29
C SER A 93 7.27 -1.87 -11.88
N GLY A 94 7.58 -2.98 -12.56
CA GLY A 94 7.10 -4.31 -12.19
C GLY A 94 7.57 -4.74 -10.80
N ALA A 95 8.85 -4.56 -10.50
CA ALA A 95 9.41 -4.86 -9.18
C ALA A 95 8.84 -3.94 -8.08
N ALA A 96 8.61 -2.66 -8.36
CA ALA A 96 7.96 -1.73 -7.42
C ALA A 96 6.52 -2.15 -7.12
N LEU A 97 5.74 -2.52 -8.15
CA LEU A 97 4.39 -3.03 -7.98
C LEU A 97 4.37 -4.35 -7.20
N GLU A 98 5.32 -5.25 -7.47
CA GLU A 98 5.48 -6.51 -6.73
C GLU A 98 5.66 -6.27 -5.22
N LEU A 99 6.48 -5.28 -4.84
CA LEU A 99 6.68 -4.90 -3.45
C LEU A 99 5.43 -4.23 -2.84
N GLU A 100 4.76 -3.36 -3.60
CA GLU A 100 3.55 -2.64 -3.19
C GLU A 100 2.40 -3.62 -2.86
N VAL A 101 2.06 -4.54 -3.78
CA VAL A 101 0.95 -5.49 -3.56
C VAL A 101 1.26 -6.55 -2.50
N ARG A 102 2.53 -6.69 -2.12
CA ARG A 102 2.98 -7.52 -0.99
C ARG A 102 3.15 -6.74 0.32
N LEU A 103 2.74 -5.46 0.31
CA LEU A 103 2.82 -4.54 1.44
C LEU A 103 4.23 -4.47 2.04
N LEU A 104 5.28 -4.66 1.23
CA LEU A 104 6.66 -4.62 1.71
C LEU A 104 7.22 -3.20 1.79
N VAL A 105 6.58 -2.27 1.07
CA VAL A 105 6.88 -0.84 0.99
C VAL A 105 5.58 -0.05 0.88
N HIS A 106 5.60 1.21 1.28
CA HIS A 106 4.60 2.18 0.87
C HIS A 106 5.04 2.82 -0.45
N THR A 107 4.09 3.18 -1.32
CA THR A 107 4.38 3.82 -2.61
C THR A 107 3.56 5.06 -2.82
N GLU A 108 4.20 6.11 -3.31
CA GLU A 108 3.57 7.38 -3.67
C GLU A 108 3.99 7.74 -5.10
N TRP A 109 3.04 8.20 -5.93
CA TRP A 109 3.34 8.62 -7.30
C TRP A 109 3.79 10.08 -7.30
N ILE A 110 4.84 10.36 -8.07
CA ILE A 110 5.37 11.71 -8.25
C ILE A 110 5.50 12.02 -9.73
N HIS A 111 5.25 13.28 -10.08
CA HIS A 111 5.70 13.84 -11.35
C HIS A 111 7.20 14.11 -11.22
N THR A 112 7.99 13.59 -12.16
CA THR A 112 9.42 13.91 -12.23
C THR A 112 9.63 15.26 -12.90
N GLU A 113 10.78 15.87 -12.66
CA GLU A 113 11.24 17.10 -13.33
C GLU A 113 11.25 16.96 -14.87
N ARG A 114 11.30 15.72 -15.38
CA ARG A 114 11.26 15.40 -16.81
C ARG A 114 9.85 15.12 -17.35
N GLY A 115 8.79 15.41 -16.58
CA GLY A 115 7.40 15.18 -16.95
C GLY A 115 6.94 13.71 -16.92
N SER A 116 7.86 12.76 -16.72
CA SER A 116 7.53 11.33 -16.57
C SER A 116 7.01 11.00 -15.16
N HIS A 117 6.20 9.96 -15.02
CA HIS A 117 5.69 9.51 -13.73
C HIS A 117 6.64 8.51 -13.08
N ALA A 118 7.08 8.78 -11.85
CA ALA A 118 7.87 7.85 -11.05
C ALA A 118 7.14 7.51 -9.74
N ARG A 119 7.59 6.47 -9.05
CA ARG A 119 7.15 6.14 -7.70
C ARG A 119 8.26 6.41 -6.70
N VAL A 120 7.88 7.00 -5.57
CA VAL A 120 8.67 6.95 -4.35
C VAL A 120 8.29 5.67 -3.62
N LEU A 121 9.25 4.79 -3.41
CA LEU A 121 9.16 3.61 -2.56
C LEU A 121 9.69 4.00 -1.18
N GLU A 122 8.89 3.84 -0.14
CA GLU A 122 9.22 4.21 1.24
C GLU A 122 9.11 2.99 2.17
N SER A 123 10.05 2.86 3.11
CA SER A 123 9.95 1.85 4.16
C SER A 123 8.83 2.21 5.14
N TRP A 124 8.12 1.22 5.67
CA TRP A 124 7.06 1.45 6.64
C TRP A 124 7.53 2.18 7.89
N ASP A 125 8.81 2.04 8.27
CA ASP A 125 9.40 2.75 9.40
C ASP A 125 9.60 4.24 9.13
N ARG A 126 10.12 4.58 7.94
CA ARG A 126 10.25 5.99 7.53
C ARG A 126 8.88 6.63 7.39
N TRP A 127 7.95 5.94 6.74
CA TRP A 127 6.56 6.39 6.59
C TRP A 127 5.90 6.64 7.96
N ALA A 128 6.01 5.69 8.90
CA ALA A 128 5.40 5.81 10.22
C ALA A 128 5.95 6.99 11.02
N ARG A 129 7.27 7.25 10.94
CA ARG A 129 7.90 8.43 11.56
C ARG A 129 7.37 9.71 10.94
N ARG A 130 7.36 9.81 9.61
CA ARG A 130 6.87 10.98 8.86
C ARG A 130 5.42 11.31 9.19
N ARG A 131 4.56 10.31 9.28
CA ARG A 131 3.13 10.46 9.59
C ARG A 131 2.83 10.53 11.10
N LYS A 132 3.84 10.52 11.97
CA LYS A 132 3.69 10.43 13.44
C LYS A 132 2.76 9.27 13.86
N ALA A 133 2.70 8.22 13.06
CA ALA A 133 1.86 7.05 13.30
C ALA A 133 2.31 6.24 14.54
N GLY A 134 3.45 6.62 15.14
CA GLY A 134 4.10 5.97 16.28
C GLY A 134 3.54 6.28 17.67
N ALA A 135 2.83 7.41 17.88
CA ALA A 135 2.30 7.77 19.20
C ALA A 135 1.24 6.75 19.69
N GLY A 136 0.50 6.12 18.77
CA GLY A 136 -0.39 5.00 19.06
C GLY A 136 0.24 3.61 18.92
N VAL A 137 1.51 3.51 18.50
CA VAL A 137 2.21 2.23 18.29
C VAL A 137 2.78 1.67 19.59
N ALA A 138 3.14 2.51 20.56
CA ALA A 138 3.46 2.04 21.91
C ALA A 138 2.24 1.37 22.58
N ALA A 139 1.04 1.96 22.44
CA ALA A 139 -0.22 1.31 22.83
C ALA A 139 -0.59 0.10 21.93
N ALA A 140 -0.24 0.12 20.64
CA ALA A 140 -0.40 -1.03 19.73
C ALA A 140 0.51 -2.23 20.05
N ARG A 141 1.64 -1.98 20.73
CA ARG A 141 2.55 -3.05 21.19
C ARG A 141 1.95 -3.85 22.35
N GLN A 142 1.03 -3.25 23.11
CA GLN A 142 0.35 -3.89 24.25
C GLN A 142 -1.00 -4.51 23.85
N ALA A 143 -1.75 -3.91 22.93
CA ALA A 143 -2.97 -4.48 22.39
C ALA A 143 -2.68 -5.18 21.05
N GLY A 144 -2.62 -6.52 21.04
CA GLY A 144 -2.29 -7.33 19.87
C GLY A 144 -2.98 -6.88 18.57
N ARG A 145 -2.28 -6.10 17.73
CA ARG A 145 -2.77 -5.70 16.40
C ARG A 145 -2.25 -6.67 15.38
N SER A 146 -3.01 -7.74 15.24
CA SER A 146 -2.77 -8.85 14.35
C SER A 146 -3.62 -8.65 13.06
N PRO A 147 -3.31 -9.33 11.93
CA PRO A 147 -3.97 -9.14 10.64
C PRO A 147 -5.51 -9.26 10.67
N GLU A 148 -6.08 -9.85 11.72
CA GLU A 148 -7.50 -10.10 11.91
C GLU A 148 -8.31 -8.81 12.02
N ALA A 149 -7.70 -7.69 12.46
CA ALA A 149 -8.39 -6.40 12.44
C ALA A 149 -8.73 -5.97 11.01
N LEU A 150 -7.80 -6.16 10.07
CA LEU A 150 -8.05 -5.89 8.65
C LEU A 150 -9.01 -6.91 8.06
N GLU A 151 -8.90 -8.19 8.44
CA GLU A 151 -9.80 -9.26 7.97
C GLU A 151 -11.25 -9.01 8.40
N ARG A 152 -11.50 -8.66 9.68
CA ARG A 152 -12.83 -8.34 10.19
C ARG A 152 -13.47 -7.18 9.43
N ILE A 153 -12.70 -6.13 9.15
CA ILE A 153 -13.22 -4.95 8.44
C ILE A 153 -13.54 -5.30 6.98
N VAL A 154 -12.65 -6.03 6.30
CA VAL A 154 -12.92 -6.46 4.92
C VAL A 154 -14.13 -7.39 4.86
N ALA A 155 -14.28 -8.31 5.81
CA ALA A 155 -15.47 -9.17 5.90
C ALA A 155 -16.76 -8.36 6.12
N ALA A 156 -16.75 -7.40 7.04
CA ALA A 156 -17.89 -6.52 7.28
C ALA A 156 -18.25 -5.66 6.06
N MET A 157 -17.24 -5.14 5.33
CA MET A 157 -17.45 -4.39 4.09
C MET A 157 -18.02 -5.28 2.98
N ASN A 158 -17.53 -6.51 2.85
CA ASN A 158 -18.03 -7.48 1.90
C ASN A 158 -19.52 -7.80 2.15
N ALA A 159 -19.88 -8.07 3.40
CA ALA A 159 -21.27 -8.31 3.79
C ALA A 159 -22.17 -7.10 3.51
N ARG A 160 -21.74 -5.89 3.89
CA ARG A 160 -22.51 -4.66 3.72
C ARG A 160 -22.70 -4.25 2.26
N CYS A 161 -21.73 -4.54 1.40
CA CYS A 161 -21.72 -4.06 0.02
C CYS A 161 -21.98 -5.15 -1.01
N GLY A 162 -22.24 -6.40 -0.60
CA GLY A 162 -22.35 -7.54 -1.51
C GLY A 162 -21.10 -7.72 -2.37
N ALA A 163 -19.92 -7.63 -1.76
CA ALA A 163 -18.63 -7.63 -2.44
C ALA A 163 -17.74 -8.82 -2.02
N GLU A 164 -16.72 -9.11 -2.82
CA GLU A 164 -15.77 -10.22 -2.61
C GLU A 164 -14.32 -9.71 -2.53
N GLY A 165 -14.09 -8.67 -1.72
CA GLY A 165 -12.76 -8.14 -1.45
C GLY A 165 -11.89 -9.14 -0.70
N LEU A 166 -10.63 -9.30 -1.11
CA LEU A 166 -9.68 -10.22 -0.48
C LEU A 166 -8.41 -9.49 -0.06
N LEU A 167 -7.88 -9.82 1.12
CA LEU A 167 -6.56 -9.35 1.54
C LEU A 167 -5.45 -10.18 0.85
N PRO A 168 -4.23 -9.62 0.69
CA PRO A 168 -3.17 -10.28 -0.08
C PRO A 168 -2.80 -11.69 0.41
N TRP A 169 -2.93 -11.96 1.71
CA TRP A 169 -2.65 -13.26 2.32
C TRP A 169 -3.84 -14.23 2.30
N GLN A 170 -5.05 -13.76 2.01
CA GLN A 170 -6.24 -14.60 1.82
C GLN A 170 -6.32 -15.10 0.37
N ALA A 171 -5.89 -14.28 -0.59
CA ALA A 171 -5.94 -14.59 -2.03
C ALA A 171 -5.05 -15.77 -2.47
N ARG A 172 -4.19 -16.31 -1.60
CA ARG A 172 -3.34 -17.49 -1.87
C ARG A 172 -3.83 -18.77 -1.21
N ARG A 173 -4.97 -18.73 -0.50
CA ARG A 173 -5.61 -19.91 0.10
C ARG A 173 -6.66 -20.57 -0.83
N ARG A 174 -6.64 -20.22 -2.11
CA ARG A 174 -7.43 -20.85 -3.17
C ARG A 174 -6.48 -21.42 -4.21
#